data_AF-A0A3N5GFD8-F1
#
_entry.id   AF-A0A3N5GFD8-F1
#
_cell.length_a   1.000
_cell.length_b   1.000
_cell.length_c   1.000
_cell.angle_alpha   90.00
_cell.angle_beta   90.00
_cell.angle_gamma   90.00
#
_symmetry.space_group_name_H-M   'P 1'
#
loop_
_entity.id
_entity.type
_entity.pdbx_description
1 polymer ?
#
loop_
_entity_poly.entity_id
_entity_poly.type
_entity_poly.pdbx_seq_one_letter_code
_entity_poly.pdbx_strand_id
1 'polypeptide(L)'
;MDRPPDLRGDRDLEHNPVWLVIGFLGQALFFGRFFVQWLASERARRSVIPRAFWYLSLGGGAVLLAYAIHRRDPVFILGQATGFFIYSRNLWLIYRPRPATPAPEAD
;
A
#
# COMPACT_ATOMS: atom_id res chain seq x y z
N MET A 1 27.12 -25.53 -32.85
CA MET A 1 25.68 -25.69 -32.60
C MET A 1 25.48 -25.39 -31.11
N ASP A 2 25.55 -24.11 -30.77
CA ASP A 2 25.56 -23.66 -29.38
C ASP A 2 24.14 -23.68 -28.84
N ARG A 3 23.94 -24.38 -27.71
CA ARG A 3 22.67 -24.35 -26.99
C ARG A 3 22.44 -22.93 -26.48
N PRO A 4 21.23 -22.36 -26.59
CA PRO A 4 20.95 -21.06 -26.00
C PRO A 4 21.12 -21.14 -24.47
N PRO A 5 21.60 -20.06 -23.84
CA PRO A 5 21.68 -19.98 -22.38
C PRO A 5 20.29 -20.14 -21.77
N ASP A 6 20.26 -21.04 -20.80
CA ASP A 6 19.26 -21.33 -19.80
C ASP A 6 18.18 -20.26 -19.51
N LEU A 7 17.05 -20.41 -20.21
CA LEU A 7 15.70 -19.94 -19.81
C LEU A 7 15.16 -20.72 -18.58
N ARG A 8 16.00 -20.91 -17.56
CA ARG A 8 15.70 -21.69 -16.35
C ARG A 8 15.43 -20.80 -15.14
N GLY A 9 16.05 -19.61 -15.07
CA GLY A 9 15.82 -18.64 -13.99
C GLY A 9 14.41 -18.03 -13.97
N ASP A 10 13.73 -17.98 -15.12
CA ASP A 10 12.37 -17.42 -15.22
C ASP A 10 11.28 -18.39 -14.73
N ARG A 11 11.56 -19.70 -14.74
CA ARG A 11 10.58 -20.75 -14.41
C ARG A 11 10.47 -21.07 -12.93
N ASP A 12 11.42 -20.64 -12.11
CA ASP A 12 11.38 -20.85 -10.66
C ASP A 12 10.32 -19.97 -9.97
N LEU A 13 9.94 -18.86 -10.62
CA LEU A 13 8.87 -17.97 -10.17
C LEU A 13 7.46 -18.55 -10.37
N GLU A 14 7.27 -19.47 -11.33
CA GLU A 14 6.00 -20.17 -11.55
C GLU A 14 5.72 -21.27 -10.50
N HIS A 15 6.76 -21.81 -9.86
CA HIS A 15 6.65 -23.04 -9.06
C HIS A 15 6.51 -22.82 -7.54
N ASN A 16 6.49 -21.56 -7.05
CA ASN A 16 6.30 -21.28 -5.63
C ASN A 16 4.91 -20.65 -5.36
N PRO A 17 3.86 -21.47 -5.15
CA PRO A 17 2.49 -21.00 -5.01
C PRO A 17 2.29 -20.04 -3.82
N VAL A 18 3.18 -20.09 -2.81
CA VAL A 18 3.13 -19.21 -1.64
C VAL A 18 3.33 -17.74 -2.05
N TRP A 19 4.32 -17.45 -2.90
CA TRP A 19 4.61 -16.08 -3.32
C TRP A 19 3.53 -15.51 -4.26
N LEU A 20 2.91 -16.37 -5.06
CA LEU A 20 1.77 -16.00 -5.90
C LEU A 20 0.56 -15.61 -5.03
N VAL A 21 0.25 -16.40 -3.99
CA VAL A 21 -0.80 -16.06 -3.01
C VAL A 21 -0.49 -14.75 -2.28
N ILE A 22 0.76 -14.52 -1.88
CA ILE A 22 1.19 -13.26 -1.26
C ILE A 22 0.98 -12.07 -2.20
N GLY A 23 1.33 -12.21 -3.48
CA GLY A 23 1.09 -11.20 -4.51
C GLY A 23 -0.40 -10.87 -4.67
N PHE A 24 -1.25 -11.90 -4.79
CA PHE A 24 -2.70 -11.72 -4.88
C PHE A 24 -3.30 -11.11 -3.61
N LEU A 25 -2.81 -11.48 -2.43
CA LEU A 25 -3.24 -10.89 -1.16
C LEU A 25 -2.86 -9.40 -1.10
N GLY A 26 -1.65 -9.05 -1.52
CA GLY A 26 -1.22 -7.66 -1.66
C GLY A 26 -2.09 -6.87 -2.64
N GLN A 27 -2.44 -7.46 -3.79
CA GLN A 27 -3.32 -6.87 -4.79
C GLN A 27 -4.75 -6.67 -4.26
N ALA A 28 -5.30 -7.67 -3.57
CA ALA A 28 -6.62 -7.62 -2.96
C ALA A 28 -6.69 -6.54 -1.87
N LEU A 29 -5.66 -6.45 -1.03
CA LEU A 29 -5.52 -5.38 -0.05
C LEU A 29 -5.43 -4.01 -0.72
N PHE A 30 -4.75 -3.89 -1.88
CA PHE A 30 -4.65 -2.65 -2.63
C PHE A 30 -5.98 -2.20 -3.24
N PHE A 31 -6.72 -3.11 -3.86
CA PHE A 31 -8.07 -2.85 -4.36
C PHE A 31 -9.07 -2.55 -3.24
N GLY A 32 -8.97 -3.27 -2.12
CA GLY A 32 -9.83 -3.08 -0.95
C GLY A 32 -9.80 -1.66 -0.39
N ARG A 33 -8.74 -0.89 -0.63
CA ARG A 33 -8.60 0.51 -0.19
C ARG A 33 -9.59 1.41 -0.88
N PHE A 34 -9.69 1.27 -2.20
CA PHE A 34 -10.65 2.03 -2.99
C PHE A 34 -12.07 1.61 -2.67
N PHE A 35 -12.30 0.31 -2.45
CA PHE A 35 -13.61 -0.20 -2.04
C PHE A 35 -14.05 0.37 -0.67
N VAL A 36 -13.17 0.35 0.33
CA VAL A 36 -13.45 0.91 1.67
C VAL A 36 -13.62 2.42 1.63
N GLN A 37 -12.80 3.13 0.86
CA GLN A 37 -12.94 4.58 0.68
C GLN A 37 -14.25 4.94 -0.01
N TRP A 38 -14.64 4.20 -1.04
CA TRP A 38 -15.90 4.40 -1.75
C TRP A 38 -17.08 4.18 -0.81
N LEU A 39 -17.13 3.04 -0.11
CA LEU A 39 -18.21 2.74 0.83
C LEU A 39 -18.31 3.79 1.96
N ALA A 40 -17.17 4.25 2.47
CA ALA A 40 -17.14 5.31 3.48
C ALA A 40 -17.63 6.66 2.94
N SER A 41 -17.27 6.99 1.69
CA SER A 41 -17.69 8.24 1.05
C SER A 41 -19.17 8.23 0.69
N GLU A 42 -19.69 7.10 0.23
CA GLU A 42 -21.11 6.90 -0.08
C GLU A 42 -21.96 7.06 1.18
N ARG A 43 -21.56 6.40 2.28
CA ARG A 43 -22.23 6.52 3.57
C ARG A 43 -22.19 7.94 4.13
N ALA A 44 -21.15 8.71 3.82
CA ALA A 44 -21.00 10.09 4.28
C ALA A 44 -21.57 11.14 3.31
N ARG A 45 -21.93 10.78 2.06
CA ARG A 45 -22.24 11.68 0.93
C ARG A 45 -21.21 12.79 0.70
N ARG A 46 -19.96 12.54 1.05
CA ARG A 46 -18.83 13.44 0.81
C ARG A 46 -17.57 12.62 0.61
N SER A 47 -16.62 13.14 -0.18
CA SER A 47 -15.32 12.50 -0.36
C SER A 47 -14.54 12.52 0.96
N VAL A 48 -14.54 11.38 1.66
CA VAL A 48 -13.87 11.22 2.95
C VAL A 48 -12.91 10.05 2.86
N ILE A 49 -11.68 10.26 3.32
CA ILE A 49 -10.68 9.19 3.42
C ILE A 49 -10.75 8.64 4.86
N PRO A 50 -11.32 7.43 5.07
CA PRO A 50 -11.44 6.87 6.40
C PRO A 50 -10.07 6.46 6.95
N ARG A 51 -9.90 6.45 8.28
CA ARG A 51 -8.66 5.96 8.93
C ARG A 51 -8.28 4.54 8.49
N ALA A 52 -9.28 3.68 8.27
CA ALA A 52 -9.09 2.33 7.75
C ALA A 52 -8.37 2.29 6.39
N PHE A 53 -8.55 3.30 5.54
CA PHE A 53 -7.82 3.42 4.26
C PHE A 53 -6.31 3.47 4.48
N TRP A 54 -5.85 4.30 5.43
CA TRP A 54 -4.43 4.46 5.73
C TRP A 54 -3.82 3.21 6.34
N TYR A 55 -4.54 2.52 7.24
CA TYR A 55 -4.10 1.25 7.80
C TYR A 55 -4.01 0.14 6.76
N LEU A 56 -5.03 0.01 5.92
CA LEU A 56 -4.99 -0.95 4.81
C LEU A 56 -3.81 -0.61 3.90
N SER A 57 -3.60 0.66 3.54
CA SER A 57 -2.46 1.21 2.76
C SER A 57 -1.11 0.80 3.30
N LEU A 58 -0.91 0.96 4.60
CA LEU A 58 0.32 0.56 5.25
C LEU A 58 0.52 -0.95 5.21
N GLY A 59 -0.52 -1.73 5.57
CA GLY A 59 -0.44 -3.19 5.64
C GLY A 59 -0.15 -3.85 4.29
N GLY A 60 -1.01 -3.65 3.29
CA GLY A 60 -0.74 -4.21 1.95
C GLY A 60 0.46 -3.55 1.26
N GLY A 61 0.84 -2.33 1.64
CA GLY A 61 2.07 -1.68 1.19
C GLY A 61 3.30 -2.46 1.65
N ALA A 62 3.36 -2.83 2.92
CA ALA A 62 4.42 -3.67 3.50
C ALA A 62 4.48 -5.06 2.86
N VAL A 63 3.33 -5.72 2.65
CA VAL A 63 3.26 -7.04 2.01
C VAL A 63 3.82 -6.99 0.58
N LEU A 64 3.37 -6.02 -0.21
CA LEU A 64 3.85 -5.84 -1.59
C LEU A 64 5.32 -5.39 -1.64
N LEU A 65 5.79 -4.59 -0.67
CA LEU A 65 7.19 -4.22 -0.54
C LEU A 65 8.07 -5.44 -0.24
N ALA A 66 7.65 -6.31 0.68
CA ALA A 66 8.33 -7.56 0.97
C ALA A 66 8.39 -8.48 -0.28
N TYR A 67 7.28 -8.57 -1.01
CA TYR A 67 7.23 -9.27 -2.31
C TYR A 67 8.19 -8.66 -3.35
N ALA A 68 8.22 -7.33 -3.46
CA ALA A 68 9.09 -6.60 -4.38
C ALA A 68 10.58 -6.85 -4.10
N ILE A 69 10.96 -6.80 -2.82
CA ILE A 69 12.32 -7.09 -2.36
C ILE A 69 12.70 -8.53 -2.70
N HIS A 70 11.79 -9.48 -2.46
CA HIS A 70 12.01 -10.87 -2.81
C HIS A 70 12.20 -11.08 -4.32
N ARG A 71 11.38 -10.41 -5.14
CA ARG A 71 11.46 -10.43 -6.61
C ARG A 71 12.63 -9.61 -7.17
N ARG A 72 13.36 -8.88 -6.32
CA ARG A 72 14.42 -7.92 -6.71
C ARG A 72 13.95 -6.93 -7.79
N ASP A 73 12.70 -6.48 -7.70
CA ASP A 73 12.14 -5.48 -8.61
C ASP A 73 12.36 -4.07 -8.06
N PRO A 74 13.38 -3.32 -8.52
CA PRO A 74 13.70 -2.00 -7.97
C PRO A 74 12.59 -0.98 -8.20
N VAL A 75 11.84 -1.08 -9.30
CA VAL A 75 10.76 -0.13 -9.61
C VAL A 75 9.61 -0.31 -8.63
N PHE A 76 9.23 -1.56 -8.37
CA PHE A 76 8.16 -1.89 -7.44
C PHE A 76 8.56 -1.61 -5.98
N ILE A 77 9.82 -1.86 -5.62
CA ILE A 77 10.39 -1.49 -4.31
C ILE A 77 10.29 0.02 -4.09
N LEU A 78 10.75 0.84 -5.05
CA LEU A 78 10.71 2.30 -4.93
C LEU A 78 9.28 2.82 -4.80
N GLY A 79 8.35 2.30 -5.60
CA GLY A 79 6.94 2.66 -5.53
C GLY A 79 6.33 2.34 -4.16
N GLN A 80 6.51 1.12 -3.68
CA GLN A 80 5.91 0.67 -2.41
C GLN A 80 6.57 1.28 -1.18
N ALA A 81 7.89 1.51 -1.19
CA ALA A 81 8.59 2.21 -0.13
C ALA A 81 8.13 3.67 0.00
N THR A 82 7.98 4.36 -1.14
CA THR A 82 7.46 5.74 -1.18
C THR A 82 6.02 5.79 -0.66
N GLY A 83 5.15 4.87 -1.10
CA GLY A 83 3.78 4.74 -0.60
C GLY A 83 3.74 4.51 0.91
N PHE A 84 4.54 3.56 1.41
CA PHE A 84 4.63 3.22 2.83
C PHE A 84 5.00 4.43 3.70
N PHE A 85 5.97 5.24 3.24
CA PHE A 85 6.34 6.49 3.90
C PHE A 85 5.17 7.49 3.97
N ILE A 86 4.50 7.73 2.84
CA ILE A 86 3.37 8.67 2.77
C ILE A 86 2.22 8.23 3.68
N TYR A 87 1.88 6.94 3.69
CA TYR A 87 0.82 6.39 4.53
C TYR A 87 1.15 6.55 6.02
N SER A 88 2.39 6.26 6.41
CA SER A 88 2.88 6.44 7.78
C SER A 88 2.79 7.90 8.23
N ARG A 89 3.22 8.84 7.38
CA ARG A 89 3.15 10.28 7.64
C ARG A 89 1.71 10.76 7.80
N ASN A 90 0.80 10.33 6.92
CA ASN A 90 -0.60 10.75 6.99
C ASN A 90 -1.28 10.19 8.23
N LEU A 91 -0.95 8.97 8.63
CA LEU A 91 -1.42 8.41 9.89
C LEU A 91 -0.91 9.23 11.08
N TRP A 92 0.37 9.58 11.09
CA TRP A 92 0.94 10.44 12.14
C TRP A 92 0.27 11.83 12.22
N LEU A 93 -0.06 12.46 11.10
CA LEU A 93 -0.79 13.72 11.08
C LEU A 93 -2.21 13.61 11.65
N ILE A 94 -2.88 12.47 11.44
CA ILE A 94 -4.22 12.22 12.01
C ILE A 94 -4.14 12.10 13.54
N TYR A 95 -3.04 11.56 14.08
CA TYR A 95 -2.84 11.41 15.53
C TYR A 95 -2.28 12.64 16.23
N ARG A 96 -1.76 13.62 15.48
CA ARG A 96 -1.29 14.88 16.06
C ARG A 96 -2.47 15.70 16.57
N PRO A 97 -2.52 16.07 17.87
CA PRO A 97 -3.50 17.03 18.37
C PRO A 97 -3.36 18.33 17.60
N ARG A 98 -4.47 18.84 17.04
CA ARG A 98 -4.47 20.16 16.42
C ARG A 98 -4.27 21.20 17.54
N PRO A 99 -3.32 22.13 17.42
CA PRO A 99 -3.20 23.23 18.37
C PRO A 99 -4.55 23.92 18.49
N ALA A 100 -5.00 24.17 19.72
CA ALA A 100 -6.25 24.89 19.95
C ALA A 100 -6.16 26.23 19.20
N THR A 101 -7.10 26.47 18.28
CA THR A 101 -7.24 27.81 17.68
C THR A 101 -7.54 28.77 18.84
N PRO A 102 -6.71 29.80 19.08
CA PRO A 102 -7.03 30.79 20.08
C PRO A 102 -8.38 31.41 19.73
N ALA A 103 -9.27 31.51 20.72
CA ALA A 103 -10.59 32.10 20.54
C ALA A 103 -10.43 33.53 19.98
N PRO A 104 -11.32 33.97 19.07
CA PRO A 104 -11.28 35.34 18.60
C PRO A 104 -11.40 36.27 19.82
N GLU A 105 -10.42 37.16 19.99
CA GLU A 105 -10.50 38.25 20.97
C GLU A 105 -11.78 39.04 20.69
N ALA A 106 -12.66 39.09 21.67
CA ALA A 106 -13.86 39.90 21.62
C ALA A 106 -13.46 41.33 21.98
N ASP A 107 -13.40 42.20 20.97
CA ASP A 107 -13.41 43.66 21.12
C ASP A 107 -14.83 44.20 21.27
#